data_AF-A0A815LP60-F1
#
_entry.id   AF-A0A815LP60-F1
#
_cell.length_a   1.000
_cell.length_b   1.000
_cell.length_c   1.000
_cell.angle_alpha   90.00
_cell.angle_beta   90.00
_cell.angle_gamma   90.00
#
_symmetry.space_group_name_H-M   'P 1'
#
loop_
_entity.id
_entity.type
_entity.pdbx_description
1 polymer ?
#
loop_
_entity_poly.entity_id
_entity_poly.type
_entity_poly.pdbx_seq_one_letter_code
_entity_poly.pdbx_strand_id
1 'polypeptide(L)'
;MATDLECQTSTTTPEIDERLYSRQLQIFCDFGQNFKVLDTNGEDSITEEIVNSISHDEIGVVSIATYTKHGFEDGSYVTVHDVKGMTEINDREFKITVLGRERLCLDPYTFTIGDTRNFGVYKGSGTVTEVKKAETVHFMSMSANLHLSFQGLSLFQNQYNALPQPWNDKLNRENDEQVLTDQLNKHWIRLFAKTCTGDLCPIQSVIVGIVAQEAIKVRRISFIHSCFVLFLSSSDRKVYANSANTRSNFSSKQSRYYSQEIVFDEDFQDKLGNAKYFLIGSGAVGCEILKNFAMMGIGCGRDGTVFVSNMDSIKISDLHRQFLFCSRDIGKMKSIVAAQSIKVINPNMHVHAYNSLFLTESYSSTNDPADPTVDLSTAINFPISINHIIQWVLYTFSDLFTISAQQVEEFVRDPKGFAEQTAKKPSEYEKK
;
A
#
# COMPACT_ATOMS: atom_id res chain seq x y z
N MET A 1 -18.09 -3.04 23.26
CA MET A 1 -17.28 -3.24 24.48
C MET A 1 -15.94 -2.60 24.19
N ALA A 2 -15.78 -1.32 24.52
CA ALA A 2 -14.47 -0.70 24.58
C ALA A 2 -13.94 -1.03 25.97
N THR A 3 -12.95 -1.92 26.06
CA THR A 3 -12.21 -2.15 27.29
C THR A 3 -11.23 -1.00 27.42
N ASP A 4 -11.50 -0.08 28.35
CA ASP A 4 -10.47 0.78 28.93
C ASP A 4 -9.45 -0.14 29.60
N LEU A 5 -8.30 -0.37 28.95
CA LEU A 5 -7.13 -0.88 29.63
C LEU A 5 -6.41 0.31 30.25
N GLU A 6 -6.24 0.25 31.58
CA GLU A 6 -5.47 1.18 32.38
C GLU A 6 -4.05 1.31 31.81
N CYS A 7 -3.78 2.46 31.20
CA CYS A 7 -2.46 2.82 30.73
C CYS A 7 -1.62 3.24 31.94
N GLN A 8 -0.80 2.32 32.47
CA GLN A 8 0.60 2.49 32.88
C GLN A 8 1.01 1.40 33.88
N THR A 9 1.99 0.58 33.51
CA THR A 9 3.16 0.20 34.35
C THR A 9 4.08 -0.76 33.57
N SER A 10 5.25 -0.26 33.15
CA SER A 10 6.48 -1.05 32.91
C SER A 10 6.40 -2.34 32.08
N THR A 11 5.63 -2.41 30.99
CA THR A 11 5.59 -3.63 30.17
C THR A 11 6.34 -3.43 28.86
N THR A 12 7.32 -4.30 28.60
CA THR A 12 8.08 -4.42 27.35
C THR A 12 7.22 -4.96 26.19
N THR A 13 5.90 -4.84 26.25
CA THR A 13 4.96 -5.41 25.28
C THR A 13 4.49 -4.33 24.31
N PRO A 14 4.66 -4.53 22.99
CA PRO A 14 4.14 -3.64 21.97
C PRO A 14 2.61 -3.53 22.05
N GLU A 15 2.10 -2.30 21.95
CA GLU A 15 0.68 -1.99 21.99
C GLU A 15 0.24 -1.23 20.72
N ILE A 16 -0.91 -1.60 20.17
CA ILE A 16 -1.60 -0.87 19.10
C ILE A 16 -3.04 -0.64 19.58
N ASP A 17 -3.42 0.62 19.80
CA ASP A 17 -4.80 1.02 20.09
C ASP A 17 -5.42 1.59 18.81
N GLU A 18 -6.64 1.16 18.50
CA GLU A 18 -7.43 1.62 17.37
C GLU A 18 -8.79 2.10 17.86
N ARG A 19 -9.16 3.32 17.45
CA ARG A 19 -10.48 3.88 17.73
C ARG A 19 -11.11 4.34 16.43
N LEU A 20 -12.25 3.74 16.12
CA LEU A 20 -13.07 4.11 14.99
C LEU A 20 -14.44 4.58 15.45
N TYR A 21 -14.76 5.82 15.12
CA TYR A 21 -16.11 6.36 15.27
C TYR A 21 -16.48 7.12 13.99
N SER A 22 -17.37 6.53 13.20
CA SER A 22 -17.91 7.11 11.96
C SER A 22 -16.84 7.52 10.94
N ARG A 23 -16.42 8.78 10.94
CA ARG A 23 -15.51 9.40 9.95
C ARG A 23 -14.13 9.74 10.51
N GLN A 24 -13.94 9.57 11.81
CA GLN A 24 -12.66 9.88 12.46
C GLN A 24 -11.98 8.59 12.87
N LEU A 25 -10.70 8.52 12.50
CA LEU A 25 -9.80 7.43 12.81
C LEU A 25 -8.72 7.94 13.75
N GLN A 26 -8.48 7.20 14.82
CA GLN A 26 -7.25 7.29 15.59
C GLN A 26 -6.59 5.91 15.64
N ILE A 27 -5.34 5.83 15.17
CA ILE A 27 -4.45 4.67 15.40
C ILE A 27 -3.28 5.18 16.24
N PHE A 28 -3.05 4.53 17.38
CA PHE A 28 -1.93 4.79 18.26
C PHE A 28 -1.06 3.54 18.35
N CYS A 29 0.24 3.70 18.12
CA CYS A 29 1.23 2.63 18.25
C CYS A 29 2.25 3.03 19.32
N ASP A 30 2.45 2.18 20.32
CA ASP A 30 3.53 2.30 21.30
C ASP A 30 4.29 0.97 21.39
N PHE A 31 5.51 0.96 20.84
CA PHE A 31 6.36 -0.22 20.85
C PHE A 31 7.49 -0.11 21.89
N GLY A 32 7.35 0.81 22.84
CA GLY A 32 8.29 1.05 23.92
C GLY A 32 9.42 2.01 23.55
N GLN A 33 10.22 2.37 24.56
CA GLN A 33 11.25 3.40 24.42
C GLN A 33 12.48 2.97 23.61
N ASN A 34 12.71 1.67 23.41
CA ASN A 34 13.93 1.16 22.77
C ASN A 34 13.59 0.19 21.64
N PHE A 35 12.60 0.53 20.81
CA PHE A 35 12.24 -0.31 19.69
C PHE A 35 13.30 -0.20 18.60
N LYS A 36 13.93 -1.33 18.25
CA LYS A 36 14.90 -1.38 17.17
C LYS A 36 14.16 -1.49 15.84
N VAL A 37 14.66 -0.84 14.79
CA VAL A 37 14.15 -0.94 13.42
C VAL A 37 15.33 -1.33 12.55
N LEU A 38 15.28 -2.51 11.93
CA LEU A 38 16.33 -3.04 11.06
C LEU A 38 16.24 -2.48 9.63
N ASP A 39 15.02 -2.15 9.20
CA ASP A 39 14.74 -1.63 7.88
C ASP A 39 13.77 -0.46 8.00
N THR A 40 14.19 0.74 7.63
CA THR A 40 13.44 1.99 7.83
C THR A 40 12.65 2.44 6.61
N ASN A 41 12.72 1.75 5.47
CA ASN A 41 11.97 2.15 4.27
C ASN A 41 11.31 0.98 3.53
N GLY A 42 11.74 -0.26 3.78
CA GLY A 42 11.19 -1.45 3.12
C GLY A 42 11.66 -1.62 1.68
N GLU A 43 12.55 -0.76 1.19
CA GLU A 43 13.17 -0.87 -0.13
C GLU A 43 14.22 -1.99 -0.11
N ASP A 44 14.46 -2.63 -1.25
CA ASP A 44 15.56 -3.58 -1.34
C ASP A 44 16.90 -2.84 -1.13
N SER A 45 17.80 -3.43 -0.36
CA SER A 45 19.16 -2.88 -0.24
C SER A 45 19.79 -2.80 -1.62
N ILE A 46 20.39 -1.66 -1.93
CA ILE A 46 21.11 -1.49 -3.19
C ILE A 46 22.28 -2.45 -3.20
N THR A 47 22.16 -3.49 -4.03
CA THR A 47 22.96 -4.70 -3.87
C THR A 47 24.40 -4.51 -4.28
N GLU A 48 24.68 -3.74 -5.33
CA GLU A 48 26.05 -3.48 -5.81
C GLU A 48 26.10 -2.40 -6.90
N GLU A 49 26.76 -1.27 -6.65
CA GLU A 49 27.06 -0.22 -7.64
C GLU A 49 28.55 -0.17 -7.98
N ILE A 50 28.90 0.08 -9.24
CA ILE A 50 30.29 0.07 -9.70
C ILE A 50 30.94 1.43 -9.43
N VAL A 51 32.11 1.42 -8.77
CA VAL A 51 32.92 2.63 -8.55
C VAL A 51 33.63 3.04 -9.84
N ASN A 52 33.42 4.29 -10.25
CA ASN A 52 34.18 4.93 -11.31
C ASN A 52 35.49 5.51 -10.77
N SER A 53 35.41 6.33 -9.71
CA SER A 53 36.56 6.99 -9.11
C SER A 53 36.34 7.33 -7.63
N ILE A 54 37.45 7.46 -6.90
CA ILE A 54 37.47 7.93 -5.52
C ILE A 54 38.53 9.03 -5.40
N SER A 55 38.15 10.21 -4.91
CA SER A 55 39.12 11.30 -4.67
C SER A 55 40.03 11.00 -3.49
N HIS A 56 41.22 11.61 -3.49
CA HIS A 56 42.19 11.54 -2.40
C HIS A 56 42.31 12.94 -1.78
N ASP A 57 41.30 13.30 -0.98
CA ASP A 57 41.10 14.65 -0.43
C ASP A 57 40.49 14.59 0.98
N GLU A 58 40.44 15.73 1.68
CA GLU A 58 39.79 15.89 2.99
C GLU A 58 38.29 15.55 2.94
N ILE A 59 37.68 15.77 1.77
CA ILE A 59 36.34 15.30 1.45
C ILE A 59 36.49 14.29 0.30
N GLY A 60 36.62 13.03 0.65
CA GLY A 60 36.62 11.90 -0.27
C GLY A 60 35.28 11.79 -0.98
N VAL A 61 35.30 11.95 -2.29
CA VAL A 61 34.14 11.86 -3.19
C VAL A 61 34.25 10.55 -3.95
N VAL A 62 33.20 9.75 -3.87
CA VAL A 62 33.03 8.53 -4.67
C VAL A 62 32.11 8.86 -5.84
N SER A 63 32.54 8.53 -7.05
CA SER A 63 31.71 8.59 -8.25
C SER A 63 31.39 7.17 -8.71
N ILE A 64 30.13 6.91 -9.04
CA ILE A 64 29.67 5.64 -9.60
C ILE A 64 29.68 5.66 -11.14
N ALA A 65 29.93 4.50 -11.75
CA ALA A 65 30.14 4.35 -13.19
C ALA A 65 28.84 4.05 -13.98
N THR A 66 27.71 3.89 -13.31
CA THR A 66 26.49 3.36 -13.91
C THR A 66 25.68 4.42 -14.67
N TYR A 67 24.89 3.97 -15.66
CA TYR A 67 23.92 4.82 -16.38
C TYR A 67 22.68 5.16 -15.54
N THR A 68 22.62 4.64 -14.31
CA THR A 68 21.51 4.77 -13.37
C THR A 68 21.97 5.50 -12.11
N LYS A 69 21.02 6.17 -11.46
CA LYS A 69 21.29 6.91 -10.22
C LYS A 69 21.61 5.92 -9.10
N HIS A 70 22.59 6.21 -8.23
CA HIS A 70 23.02 5.31 -7.16
C HIS A 70 21.94 4.99 -6.09
N GLY A 71 20.78 5.66 -6.12
CA GLY A 71 19.63 5.42 -5.23
C GLY A 71 19.84 5.75 -3.75
N PHE A 72 21.09 5.85 -3.27
CA PHE A 72 21.39 6.12 -1.86
C PHE A 72 20.80 7.43 -1.32
N GLU A 73 20.42 7.41 -0.05
CA GLU A 73 19.92 8.56 0.69
C GLU A 73 21.00 9.20 1.57
N ASP A 74 20.81 10.48 1.92
CA ASP A 74 21.74 11.17 2.80
C ASP A 74 21.72 10.60 4.22
N GLY A 75 22.90 10.25 4.74
CA GLY A 75 23.03 9.64 6.05
C GLY A 75 22.99 8.10 6.05
N SER A 76 22.76 7.47 4.88
CA SER A 76 22.92 6.01 4.71
C SER A 76 24.36 5.57 4.97
N TYR A 77 24.55 4.27 5.18
CA TYR A 77 25.86 3.66 5.29
C TYR A 77 26.13 2.81 4.06
N VAL A 78 27.37 2.81 3.58
CA VAL A 78 27.80 1.95 2.48
C VAL A 78 29.09 1.23 2.82
N THR A 79 29.28 0.04 2.25
CA THR A 79 30.57 -0.68 2.28
C THR A 79 31.18 -0.66 0.89
N VAL A 80 32.48 -0.39 0.81
CA VAL A 80 33.23 -0.40 -0.45
C VAL A 80 34.06 -1.67 -0.54
N HIS A 81 34.07 -2.32 -1.70
CA HIS A 81 34.77 -3.58 -1.95
C HIS A 81 35.68 -3.47 -3.18
N ASP A 82 36.69 -4.34 -3.25
CA ASP A 82 37.51 -4.60 -4.45
C ASP A 82 38.15 -3.37 -5.13
N VAL A 83 38.42 -2.31 -4.36
CA VAL A 83 39.14 -1.12 -4.82
C VAL A 83 40.64 -1.40 -4.91
N LYS A 84 41.25 -1.09 -6.06
CA LYS A 84 42.69 -1.16 -6.26
C LYS A 84 43.36 0.19 -6.00
N GLY A 85 44.53 0.16 -5.38
CA GLY A 85 45.34 1.36 -5.10
C GLY A 85 44.97 2.09 -3.80
N MET A 86 43.71 2.03 -3.38
CA MET A 86 43.19 2.56 -2.11
C MET A 86 42.63 1.40 -1.25
N THR A 87 43.48 0.43 -0.90
CA THR A 87 43.02 -0.83 -0.27
C THR A 87 42.49 -0.67 1.15
N GLU A 88 42.82 0.44 1.81
CA GLU A 88 42.37 0.77 3.16
C GLU A 88 40.85 0.98 3.26
N ILE A 89 40.20 1.25 2.12
CA ILE A 89 38.75 1.46 2.04
C ILE A 89 37.97 0.14 1.99
N ASN A 90 38.61 -0.95 1.57
CA ASN A 90 37.93 -2.21 1.31
C ASN A 90 37.38 -2.81 2.61
N ASP A 91 36.12 -3.25 2.54
CA ASP A 91 35.36 -3.87 3.63
C ASP A 91 35.17 -2.95 4.86
N ARG A 92 35.26 -1.63 4.63
CA ARG A 92 34.93 -0.59 5.63
C ARG A 92 33.61 0.08 5.31
N GLU A 93 32.88 0.38 6.38
CA GLU A 93 31.62 1.10 6.33
C GLU A 93 31.83 2.61 6.42
N PHE A 94 31.16 3.36 5.56
CA PHE A 94 31.19 4.81 5.54
C PHE A 94 29.78 5.37 5.63
N LYS A 95 29.59 6.37 6.51
CA LYS A 95 28.37 7.18 6.49
C LYS A 95 28.49 8.16 5.33
N ILE A 96 27.51 8.14 4.43
CA ILE A 96 27.57 8.96 3.22
C ILE A 96 26.81 10.29 3.38
N THR A 97 27.26 11.29 2.65
CA THR A 97 26.49 12.51 2.38
C THR A 97 26.34 12.66 0.87
N VAL A 98 25.10 12.73 0.38
CA VAL A 98 24.84 12.86 -1.06
C VAL A 98 25.10 14.31 -1.47
N LEU A 99 26.00 14.53 -2.43
CA LEU A 99 26.35 15.88 -2.87
C LEU A 99 25.22 16.48 -3.72
N GLY A 100 24.86 17.75 -3.46
CA GLY A 100 23.72 18.42 -4.09
C GLY A 100 22.85 19.27 -3.16
N ARG A 101 23.23 19.41 -1.89
CA ARG A 101 22.54 20.24 -0.90
C ARG A 101 22.69 21.73 -1.20
N GLU A 102 21.86 22.24 -2.12
CA GLU A 102 21.19 23.53 -1.91
C GLU A 102 19.91 23.73 -2.75
N ARG A 103 19.68 23.03 -3.88
CA ARG A 103 18.39 23.09 -4.61
C ARG A 103 18.15 21.85 -5.47
N LEU A 104 17.22 20.98 -5.06
CA LEU A 104 16.37 20.12 -5.92
C LEU A 104 17.00 19.44 -7.16
N CYS A 105 18.27 19.06 -7.11
CA CYS A 105 18.92 18.17 -8.07
C CYS A 105 19.97 17.34 -7.30
N LEU A 106 19.64 16.08 -7.01
CA LEU A 106 20.61 15.08 -6.55
C LEU A 106 21.68 14.98 -7.65
N ASP A 107 22.98 15.19 -7.36
CA ASP A 107 24.00 14.59 -8.22
C ASP A 107 23.79 13.08 -8.08
N PRO A 108 23.22 12.40 -9.10
CA PRO A 108 22.80 11.03 -8.93
C PRO A 108 23.95 10.03 -8.97
N TYR A 109 25.18 10.54 -9.14
CA TYR A 109 26.35 9.74 -9.43
C TYR A 109 27.47 9.93 -8.40
N THR A 110 27.31 10.82 -7.41
CA THR A 110 28.37 11.07 -6.43
C THR A 110 27.89 11.24 -5.00
N PHE A 111 28.70 10.75 -4.06
CA PHE A 111 28.51 10.92 -2.63
C PHE A 111 29.86 11.02 -1.92
N THR A 112 29.87 11.54 -0.70
CA THR A 112 31.10 11.66 0.10
C THR A 112 31.20 10.58 1.17
N ILE A 113 32.43 10.19 1.49
CA ILE A 113 32.76 9.18 2.52
C ILE A 113 33.68 9.72 3.64
N GLY A 114 33.96 11.02 3.66
CA GLY A 114 34.86 11.67 4.62
C GLY A 114 36.33 11.70 4.17
N ASP A 115 37.26 11.90 5.10
CA ASP A 115 38.68 12.14 4.79
C ASP A 115 39.39 10.88 4.24
N THR A 116 39.97 11.02 3.05
CA THR A 116 40.67 9.94 2.32
C THR A 116 42.18 10.21 2.15
N ARG A 117 42.71 11.31 2.71
CA ARG A 117 44.13 11.70 2.57
C ARG A 117 45.11 10.70 3.16
N ASN A 118 44.66 9.90 4.12
CA ASN A 118 45.47 8.87 4.75
C ASN A 118 45.42 7.51 4.01
N PHE A 119 44.68 7.41 2.91
CA PHE A 119 44.58 6.18 2.12
C PHE A 119 45.48 6.21 0.89
N GLY A 120 45.68 5.07 0.24
CA GLY A 120 46.37 5.03 -1.05
C GLY A 120 45.59 5.77 -2.16
N VAL A 121 46.25 6.02 -3.29
CA VAL A 121 45.60 6.66 -4.45
C VAL A 121 44.81 5.62 -5.23
N TYR A 122 43.54 5.91 -5.54
CA TYR A 122 42.68 5.05 -6.35
C TYR A 122 43.31 4.73 -7.72
N LYS A 123 43.33 3.45 -8.09
CA LYS A 123 43.91 2.95 -9.36
C LYS A 123 42.88 2.22 -10.24
N GLY A 124 41.62 2.12 -9.82
CA GLY A 124 40.55 1.45 -10.56
C GLY A 124 39.88 0.33 -9.77
N SER A 125 38.79 -0.19 -10.33
CA SER A 125 37.96 -1.25 -9.73
C SER A 125 37.24 -0.83 -8.46
N GLY A 126 36.16 -1.55 -8.15
CA GLY A 126 35.51 -1.50 -6.86
C GLY A 126 34.00 -1.45 -7.00
N THR A 127 33.34 -1.90 -5.94
CA THR A 127 31.89 -1.88 -5.84
C THR A 127 31.45 -1.31 -4.51
N VAL A 128 30.22 -0.82 -4.46
CA VAL A 128 29.62 -0.21 -3.28
C VAL A 128 28.30 -0.90 -2.99
N THR A 129 28.11 -1.31 -1.74
CA THR A 129 26.90 -1.95 -1.26
C THR A 129 26.28 -1.13 -0.14
N GLU A 130 24.95 -1.01 -0.10
CA GLU A 130 24.27 -0.32 0.99
C GLU A 130 24.23 -1.17 2.26
N VAL A 131 24.48 -0.55 3.41
CA VAL A 131 24.34 -1.16 4.74
C VAL A 131 23.18 -0.51 5.48
N LYS A 132 22.10 -1.28 5.66
CA LYS A 132 20.98 -0.86 6.52
C LYS A 132 21.39 -1.00 7.99
N LYS A 133 21.55 0.14 8.66
CA LYS A 133 21.84 0.18 10.09
C LYS A 133 20.55 0.12 10.89
N ALA A 134 20.57 -0.70 11.94
CA ALA A 134 19.47 -0.75 12.87
C ALA A 134 19.37 0.58 13.63
N GLU A 135 18.22 1.24 13.54
CA GLU A 135 17.94 2.47 14.27
C GLU A 135 17.08 2.18 15.50
N THR A 136 17.27 2.97 16.56
CA THR A 136 16.39 2.89 17.74
C THR A 136 15.37 4.01 17.64
N VAL A 137 14.10 3.64 17.55
CA VAL A 137 12.98 4.57 17.53
C VAL A 137 12.42 4.70 18.94
N HIS A 138 12.27 5.95 19.38
CA HIS A 138 11.69 6.29 20.67
C HIS A 138 10.24 6.72 20.46
N PHE A 139 9.28 5.91 20.93
CA PHE A 139 7.87 6.26 20.90
C PHE A 139 7.56 7.24 22.03
N MET A 140 6.88 8.35 21.69
CA MET A 140 6.38 9.29 22.68
C MET A 140 5.09 8.75 23.28
N SER A 141 4.87 8.99 24.58
CA SER A 141 3.55 8.79 25.17
C SER A 141 2.53 9.72 24.51
N MET A 142 1.27 9.27 24.41
CA MET A 142 0.21 9.94 23.66
C MET A 142 0.09 11.45 24.02
N SER A 143 0.30 12.34 23.03
CA SER A 143 0.26 13.81 23.23
C SER A 143 -1.00 14.48 22.65
N ALA A 144 -1.34 15.64 23.20
CA ALA A 144 -2.71 16.05 23.55
C ALA A 144 -3.57 16.79 22.49
N ASN A 145 -3.14 16.96 21.23
CA ASN A 145 -3.76 18.00 20.39
C ASN A 145 -4.80 17.56 19.33
N LEU A 146 -4.87 16.28 18.94
CA LEU A 146 -6.01 15.70 18.19
C LEU A 146 -6.87 14.75 19.04
N HIS A 147 -6.46 14.64 20.30
CA HIS A 147 -7.07 13.96 21.41
C HIS A 147 -8.44 14.58 21.75
N LEU A 148 -8.70 15.88 21.50
CA LEU A 148 -9.86 16.60 22.04
C LEU A 148 -11.24 16.01 21.68
N SER A 149 -11.47 15.55 20.44
CA SER A 149 -12.75 14.91 20.06
C SER A 149 -12.93 13.56 20.76
N PHE A 150 -11.88 12.74 20.79
CA PHE A 150 -11.87 11.42 21.42
C PHE A 150 -11.84 11.53 22.96
N GLN A 151 -11.20 12.56 23.52
CA GLN A 151 -11.26 12.94 24.93
C GLN A 151 -12.67 13.38 25.29
N GLY A 152 -13.28 14.27 24.50
CA GLY A 152 -14.65 14.72 24.72
C GLY A 152 -15.62 13.54 24.70
N LEU A 153 -15.41 12.58 23.79
CA LEU A 153 -16.18 11.34 23.73
C LEU A 153 -15.92 10.44 24.95
N SER A 154 -14.66 10.26 25.36
CA SER A 154 -14.28 9.48 26.53
C SER A 154 -14.83 10.08 27.83
N LEU A 155 -14.74 11.40 28.00
CA LEU A 155 -15.36 12.15 29.11
C LEU A 155 -16.88 11.96 29.11
N PHE A 156 -17.53 12.07 27.95
CA PHE A 156 -18.96 11.83 27.82
C PHE A 156 -19.33 10.40 28.22
N GLN A 157 -18.59 9.41 27.73
CA GLN A 157 -18.80 8.00 28.05
C GLN A 157 -18.62 7.74 29.54
N ASN A 158 -17.62 8.35 30.18
CA ASN A 158 -17.40 8.22 31.63
C ASN A 158 -18.52 8.86 32.45
N GLN A 159 -19.05 10.00 32.01
CA GLN A 159 -20.12 10.72 32.72
C GLN A 159 -21.49 10.06 32.55
N TYR A 160 -21.81 9.57 31.35
CA TYR A 160 -23.15 9.12 30.98
C TYR A 160 -23.27 7.61 30.76
N ASN A 161 -22.15 6.86 30.83
CA ASN A 161 -22.06 5.42 30.57
C ASN A 161 -22.71 5.00 29.22
N ALA A 162 -22.65 5.89 28.23
CA ALA A 162 -23.25 5.70 26.92
C ALA A 162 -22.54 6.58 25.88
N LEU A 163 -22.65 6.20 24.60
CA LEU A 163 -22.24 7.07 23.49
C LEU A 163 -23.31 8.14 23.22
N PRO A 164 -22.93 9.29 22.64
CA PRO A 164 -23.87 10.29 22.18
C PRO A 164 -24.94 9.71 21.26
N GLN A 165 -26.19 10.09 21.48
CA GLN A 165 -27.28 9.67 20.60
C GLN A 165 -27.09 10.30 19.20
N PRO A 166 -27.32 9.54 18.12
CA PRO A 166 -27.20 10.05 16.76
C PRO A 166 -27.98 11.35 16.57
N TRP A 167 -27.35 12.36 15.95
CA TRP A 167 -27.96 13.64 15.60
C TRP A 167 -28.60 14.42 16.76
N ASN A 168 -28.28 14.10 18.01
CA ASN A 168 -28.81 14.80 19.17
C ASN A 168 -28.04 16.10 19.44
N ASP A 169 -28.76 17.22 19.38
CA ASP A 169 -28.18 18.55 19.60
C ASP A 169 -27.92 18.89 21.09
N LYS A 170 -28.50 18.14 22.06
CA LYS A 170 -28.40 18.46 23.50
C LYS A 170 -26.98 18.34 24.06
N LEU A 171 -26.17 17.42 23.53
CA LEU A 171 -24.76 17.23 23.94
C LEU A 171 -23.87 18.44 23.68
N ASN A 172 -24.26 19.31 22.74
CA ASN A 172 -23.39 20.36 22.20
C ASN A 172 -23.27 21.59 23.12
N ARG A 173 -24.02 21.66 24.23
CA ARG A 173 -24.01 22.84 25.12
C ARG A 173 -23.15 22.68 26.37
N GLU A 174 -22.96 21.45 26.85
CA GLU A 174 -22.26 21.22 28.13
C GLU A 174 -20.73 21.10 27.98
N ASN A 175 -20.23 20.76 26.78
CA ASN A 175 -18.80 20.65 26.48
C ASN A 175 -18.17 21.89 25.82
N ASP A 176 -18.97 22.94 25.57
CA ASP A 176 -18.54 24.10 24.76
C ASP A 176 -17.59 25.06 25.51
N GLU A 177 -17.52 24.99 26.84
CA GLU A 177 -16.81 25.96 27.69
C GLU A 177 -15.41 25.54 28.17
N GLN A 178 -15.08 24.24 28.19
CA GLN A 178 -13.81 23.79 28.81
C GLN A 178 -12.68 23.44 27.82
N VAL A 179 -12.95 23.23 26.52
CA VAL A 179 -11.96 22.59 25.62
C VAL A 179 -11.71 23.34 24.29
N LEU A 180 -12.57 24.28 23.86
CA LEU A 180 -12.61 24.70 22.45
C LEU A 180 -12.48 26.21 22.21
N THR A 181 -11.28 26.65 21.79
CA THR A 181 -10.94 28.05 21.48
C THR A 181 -11.20 28.48 20.02
N ASP A 182 -11.40 27.56 19.06
CA ASP A 182 -11.60 27.88 17.62
C ASP A 182 -12.98 27.44 17.08
N GLN A 183 -13.64 28.31 16.29
CA GLN A 183 -14.96 28.06 15.68
C GLN A 183 -14.93 26.93 14.64
N LEU A 184 -13.83 26.74 13.90
CA LEU A 184 -13.72 25.66 12.91
C LEU A 184 -13.71 24.28 13.59
N ASN A 185 -13.03 24.18 14.73
CA ASN A 185 -12.98 22.96 15.54
C ASN A 185 -14.35 22.59 16.12
N LYS A 186 -15.17 23.60 16.49
CA LYS A 186 -16.53 23.37 17.02
C LYS A 186 -17.45 22.70 16.01
N HIS A 187 -17.38 23.03 14.72
CA HIS A 187 -18.22 22.38 13.71
C HIS A 187 -17.92 20.89 13.58
N TRP A 188 -16.64 20.54 13.44
CA TRP A 188 -16.20 19.16 13.25
C TRP A 188 -16.44 18.28 14.47
N ILE A 189 -16.24 18.82 15.68
CA ILE A 189 -16.51 18.10 16.93
C ILE A 189 -18.01 17.85 17.12
N ARG A 190 -18.86 18.83 16.78
CA ARG A 190 -20.31 18.63 16.82
C ARG A 190 -20.77 17.60 15.80
N LEU A 191 -20.22 17.61 14.59
CA LEU A 191 -20.53 16.59 13.58
C LEU A 191 -20.05 15.20 14.00
N PHE A 192 -18.89 15.13 14.63
CA PHE A 192 -18.37 13.90 15.23
C PHE A 192 -19.31 13.35 16.30
N ALA A 193 -19.69 14.18 17.29
CA ALA A 193 -20.63 13.76 18.34
C ALA A 193 -21.97 13.27 17.75
N LYS A 194 -22.48 13.94 16.71
CA LYS A 194 -23.74 13.55 16.03
C LYS A 194 -23.66 12.22 15.28
N THR A 195 -22.47 11.83 14.83
CA THR A 195 -22.30 10.67 13.95
C THR A 195 -21.45 9.57 14.57
N CYS A 196 -20.87 9.74 15.75
CA CYS A 196 -19.88 8.82 16.33
C CYS A 196 -20.35 7.37 16.48
N THR A 197 -21.65 7.13 16.61
CA THR A 197 -22.25 5.79 16.65
C THR A 197 -22.40 5.12 15.28
N GLY A 198 -22.09 5.86 14.21
CA GLY A 198 -22.04 5.35 12.85
C GLY A 198 -20.80 4.51 12.59
N ASP A 199 -20.94 3.54 11.70
CA ASP A 199 -19.90 2.58 11.36
C ASP A 199 -19.93 2.30 9.85
N LEU A 200 -18.77 2.44 9.22
CA LEU A 200 -18.59 2.43 7.77
C LEU A 200 -17.54 1.40 7.37
N CYS A 201 -17.97 0.35 6.67
CA CYS A 201 -17.10 -0.75 6.25
C CYS A 201 -15.86 -0.33 5.43
N PRO A 202 -15.93 0.64 4.49
CA PRO A 202 -14.73 1.10 3.79
C PRO A 202 -13.69 1.72 4.73
N ILE A 203 -14.14 2.46 5.75
CA ILE A 203 -13.25 3.10 6.73
C ILE A 203 -12.60 2.01 7.59
N GLN A 204 -13.40 1.06 8.09
CA GLN A 204 -12.89 -0.12 8.80
C GLN A 204 -11.83 -0.87 7.99
N SER A 205 -12.06 -1.06 6.69
CA SER A 205 -11.14 -1.80 5.82
C SER A 205 -9.78 -1.12 5.69
N VAL A 206 -9.76 0.21 5.58
CA VAL A 206 -8.52 0.99 5.55
C VAL A 206 -7.78 0.87 6.89
N ILE A 207 -8.51 0.99 8.01
CA ILE A 207 -7.96 0.96 9.35
C ILE A 207 -7.34 -0.38 9.67
N VAL A 208 -8.11 -1.45 9.48
CA VAL A 208 -7.65 -2.81 9.72
C VAL A 208 -6.46 -3.13 8.82
N GLY A 209 -6.44 -2.61 7.59
CA GLY A 209 -5.27 -2.73 6.70
C GLY A 209 -4.01 -2.08 7.28
N ILE A 210 -4.11 -0.85 7.78
CA ILE A 210 -2.99 -0.13 8.41
C ILE A 210 -2.56 -0.83 9.71
N VAL A 211 -3.51 -1.16 10.59
CA VAL A 211 -3.24 -1.80 11.88
C VAL A 211 -2.64 -3.19 11.70
N ALA A 212 -3.14 -4.00 10.76
CA ALA A 212 -2.55 -5.29 10.43
C ALA A 212 -1.11 -5.14 9.94
N GLN A 213 -0.82 -4.10 9.14
CA GLN A 213 0.54 -3.81 8.71
C GLN A 213 1.45 -3.41 9.88
N GLU A 214 0.99 -2.53 10.78
CA GLU A 214 1.73 -2.17 12.00
C GLU A 214 1.98 -3.39 12.91
N ALA A 215 1.01 -4.30 13.04
CA ALA A 215 1.18 -5.54 13.78
C ALA A 215 2.26 -6.47 13.16
N ILE A 216 2.37 -6.53 11.83
CA ILE A 216 3.43 -7.29 11.15
C ILE A 216 4.81 -6.66 11.41
N LYS A 217 4.90 -5.32 11.37
CA LYS A 217 6.13 -4.56 11.60
C LYS A 217 6.72 -4.80 12.99
N VAL A 218 5.88 -4.91 14.01
CA VAL A 218 6.29 -5.30 15.38
C VAL A 218 7.09 -6.61 15.38
N ARG A 219 6.68 -7.61 14.59
CA ARG A 219 7.36 -8.91 14.56
C ARG A 219 8.58 -8.95 13.64
N ARG A 220 8.60 -8.12 12.59
CA ARG A 220 9.69 -8.10 11.60
C ARG A 220 10.78 -7.08 11.88
N ILE A 221 10.59 -6.22 12.87
CA ILE A 221 11.57 -5.18 13.23
C ILE A 221 11.84 -4.30 11.99
N SER A 222 10.77 -3.95 11.27
CA SER A 222 10.81 -3.21 9.99
C SER A 222 9.95 -1.96 10.08
N PHE A 223 10.12 -1.03 9.13
CA PHE A 223 9.67 0.36 9.08
C PHE A 223 8.39 0.65 9.84
N ILE A 224 8.38 1.68 10.69
CA ILE A 224 7.22 2.01 11.53
C ILE A 224 6.84 3.47 11.33
N HIS A 225 5.53 3.72 11.32
CA HIS A 225 4.99 5.05 11.47
C HIS A 225 4.55 5.27 12.91
N SER A 226 5.02 6.35 13.53
CA SER A 226 4.87 6.54 14.97
C SER A 226 3.47 6.99 15.41
N CYS A 227 2.61 7.50 14.50
CA CYS A 227 1.22 7.84 14.79
C CYS A 227 0.50 8.30 13.51
N PHE A 228 -0.72 7.84 13.26
CA PHE A 228 -1.58 8.39 12.20
C PHE A 228 -2.95 8.77 12.74
N VAL A 229 -3.33 10.02 12.49
CA VAL A 229 -4.71 10.47 12.62
C VAL A 229 -5.18 10.85 11.22
N LEU A 230 -5.97 9.97 10.59
CA LEU A 230 -6.53 10.20 9.27
C LEU A 230 -7.93 10.79 9.42
N PHE A 231 -8.15 11.99 8.87
CA PHE A 231 -9.47 12.57 8.73
C PHE A 231 -9.95 12.39 7.30
N LEU A 232 -10.97 11.55 7.12
CA LEU A 232 -11.72 11.52 5.87
C LEU A 232 -12.81 12.59 5.93
N SER A 233 -12.40 13.83 5.66
CA SER A 233 -13.32 14.92 5.37
C SER A 233 -13.59 14.93 3.87
N SER A 234 -14.72 14.35 3.44
CA SER A 234 -15.26 14.75 2.14
C SER A 234 -15.89 16.13 2.32
N SER A 235 -15.42 17.09 1.54
CA SER A 235 -15.91 18.48 1.48
C SER A 235 -17.35 18.57 0.98
N ASP A 236 -17.92 17.47 0.48
CA ASP A 236 -19.16 17.46 -0.26
C ASP A 236 -20.37 17.34 0.68
N ARG A 237 -20.85 18.50 1.16
CA ARG A 237 -22.03 18.63 2.04
C ARG A 237 -23.29 17.94 1.52
N LYS A 238 -23.35 17.55 0.25
CA LYS A 238 -24.51 16.91 -0.39
C LYS A 238 -24.63 15.41 -0.11
N VAL A 239 -23.57 14.77 0.36
CA VAL A 239 -23.53 13.31 0.63
C VAL A 239 -24.01 12.98 2.05
N TYR A 240 -24.15 13.99 2.91
CA TYR A 240 -24.36 13.79 4.33
C TYR A 240 -25.77 14.11 4.74
N ALA A 241 -26.27 13.32 5.69
CA ALA A 241 -27.54 13.56 6.33
C ALA A 241 -27.64 15.01 6.82
N ASN A 242 -28.64 15.74 6.36
CA ASN A 242 -28.94 17.09 6.84
C ASN A 242 -29.86 17.03 8.06
N SER A 243 -29.63 17.90 9.04
CA SER A 243 -30.41 17.96 10.29
C SER A 243 -31.91 18.22 10.10
N ALA A 244 -32.32 18.66 8.90
CA ALA A 244 -33.71 18.89 8.54
C ALA A 244 -34.49 17.59 8.19
N ASN A 245 -33.83 16.57 7.60
CA ASN A 245 -34.46 15.30 7.20
C ASN A 245 -34.34 14.20 8.26
N THR A 246 -33.43 14.34 9.22
CA THR A 246 -33.09 13.28 10.19
C THR A 246 -33.94 13.27 11.46
N ARG A 247 -34.80 14.28 11.68
CA ARG A 247 -35.52 14.46 12.95
C ARG A 247 -36.70 13.49 13.18
N SER A 248 -37.16 12.74 12.17
CA SER A 248 -38.37 11.92 12.30
C SER A 248 -38.22 10.41 12.03
N ASN A 249 -37.12 9.92 11.46
CA ASN A 249 -37.15 8.60 10.79
C ASN A 249 -36.21 7.49 11.29
N PHE A 250 -35.30 7.71 12.25
CA PHE A 250 -34.46 6.61 12.81
C PHE A 250 -35.24 5.65 13.73
N SER A 251 -36.42 5.24 13.30
CA SER A 251 -37.47 4.55 14.05
C SER A 251 -37.19 3.05 14.26
N SER A 252 -36.23 2.44 13.55
CA SER A 252 -35.93 1.04 13.81
C SER A 252 -34.44 0.69 13.72
N LYS A 253 -33.88 0.20 14.83
CA LYS A 253 -32.60 -0.53 14.90
C LYS A 253 -32.63 -1.87 14.11
N GLN A 254 -33.55 -2.03 13.15
CA GLN A 254 -33.81 -3.28 12.43
C GLN A 254 -33.08 -3.38 11.10
N SER A 255 -32.67 -2.24 10.50
CA SER A 255 -31.82 -2.26 9.30
C SER A 255 -30.42 -2.73 9.64
N ARG A 256 -29.86 -3.65 8.83
CA ARG A 256 -28.44 -4.02 8.93
C ARG A 256 -27.49 -2.87 8.56
N TYR A 257 -28.00 -1.83 7.90
CA TYR A 257 -27.23 -0.66 7.48
C TYR A 257 -27.43 0.54 8.42
N TYR A 258 -28.10 0.36 9.56
CA TYR A 258 -28.41 1.42 10.52
C TYR A 258 -27.20 2.30 10.88
N SER A 259 -26.03 1.69 11.10
CA SER A 259 -24.80 2.42 11.41
C SER A 259 -24.31 3.31 10.25
N GLN A 260 -24.55 2.88 9.01
CA GLN A 260 -24.24 3.64 7.81
C GLN A 260 -25.29 4.73 7.54
N GLU A 261 -26.57 4.43 7.78
CA GLU A 261 -27.70 5.37 7.68
C GLU A 261 -27.56 6.54 8.68
N ILE A 262 -26.99 6.32 9.87
CA ILE A 262 -26.64 7.42 10.78
C ILE A 262 -25.73 8.45 10.10
N VAL A 263 -24.83 8.00 9.23
CA VAL A 263 -23.82 8.88 8.61
C VAL A 263 -24.31 9.49 7.31
N PHE A 264 -25.04 8.71 6.50
CA PHE A 264 -25.43 9.10 5.14
C PHE A 264 -26.92 9.36 4.94
N ASP A 265 -27.79 8.97 5.88
CA ASP A 265 -29.26 8.86 5.78
C ASP A 265 -29.82 7.67 4.97
N GLU A 266 -31.12 7.42 5.13
CA GLU A 266 -31.87 6.35 4.46
C GLU A 266 -32.00 6.59 2.95
N ASP A 267 -32.17 7.85 2.52
CA ASP A 267 -32.28 8.20 1.09
C ASP A 267 -30.98 7.86 0.35
N PHE A 268 -29.83 8.07 0.97
CA PHE A 268 -28.54 7.66 0.43
C PHE A 268 -28.36 6.14 0.45
N GLN A 269 -28.85 5.47 1.50
CA GLN A 269 -28.84 4.01 1.56
C GLN A 269 -29.66 3.38 0.42
N ASP A 270 -30.81 3.98 0.08
CA ASP A 270 -31.63 3.56 -1.06
C ASP A 270 -30.92 3.78 -2.40
N LYS A 271 -30.15 4.87 -2.55
CA LYS A 271 -29.32 5.11 -3.74
C LYS A 271 -28.23 4.05 -3.88
N LEU A 272 -27.55 3.68 -2.79
CA LEU A 272 -26.57 2.59 -2.78
C LEU A 272 -27.25 1.27 -3.17
N GLY A 273 -28.40 0.98 -2.56
CA GLY A 273 -29.22 -0.19 -2.84
C GLY A 273 -29.50 -0.34 -4.34
N ASN A 274 -29.97 0.71 -5.00
CA ASN A 274 -30.36 0.69 -6.41
C ASN A 274 -29.20 0.92 -7.40
N ALA A 275 -27.97 1.05 -6.91
CA ALA A 275 -26.81 1.25 -7.78
C ALA A 275 -26.51 0.02 -8.65
N LYS A 276 -26.01 0.28 -9.86
CA LYS A 276 -25.56 -0.73 -10.81
C LYS A 276 -24.07 -0.59 -11.06
N TYR A 277 -23.30 -1.61 -10.70
CA TYR A 277 -21.85 -1.60 -10.87
C TYR A 277 -21.39 -2.80 -11.69
N PHE A 278 -20.32 -2.59 -12.45
CA PHE A 278 -19.59 -3.66 -13.12
C PHE A 278 -18.15 -3.68 -12.60
N LEU A 279 -17.81 -4.76 -11.91
CA LEU A 279 -16.48 -5.00 -11.35
C LEU A 279 -15.68 -5.93 -12.27
N ILE A 280 -14.59 -5.41 -12.82
CA ILE A 280 -13.64 -6.16 -13.64
C ILE A 280 -12.50 -6.62 -12.74
N GLY A 281 -12.39 -7.94 -12.57
CA GLY A 281 -11.42 -8.58 -11.69
C GLY A 281 -11.98 -8.88 -10.30
N SER A 282 -11.85 -10.15 -9.89
CA SER A 282 -12.12 -10.63 -8.53
C SER A 282 -10.86 -11.18 -7.86
N GLY A 283 -9.71 -10.54 -8.13
CA GLY A 283 -8.44 -10.77 -7.43
C GLY A 283 -8.44 -10.15 -6.03
N ALA A 284 -7.27 -9.82 -5.48
CA ALA A 284 -7.14 -9.29 -4.12
C ALA A 284 -8.00 -8.04 -3.89
N VAL A 285 -7.82 -7.03 -4.73
CA VAL A 285 -8.60 -5.77 -4.69
C VAL A 285 -10.08 -6.04 -4.95
N GLY A 286 -10.40 -6.89 -5.92
CA GLY A 286 -11.78 -7.24 -6.25
C GLY A 286 -12.53 -7.91 -5.10
N CYS A 287 -11.86 -8.77 -4.31
CA CYS A 287 -12.44 -9.38 -3.12
C CYS A 287 -12.79 -8.33 -2.06
N GLU A 288 -11.90 -7.38 -1.80
CA GLU A 288 -12.13 -6.28 -0.85
C GLU A 288 -13.26 -5.35 -1.30
N ILE A 289 -13.29 -4.97 -2.59
CA ILE A 289 -14.36 -4.15 -3.16
C ILE A 289 -15.70 -4.85 -3.03
N LEU A 290 -15.79 -6.14 -3.40
CA LEU A 290 -17.04 -6.89 -3.30
C LEU A 290 -17.54 -7.00 -1.85
N LYS A 291 -16.64 -7.26 -0.89
CA LYS A 291 -17.00 -7.26 0.54
C LYS A 291 -17.53 -5.89 0.95
N ASN A 292 -16.87 -4.80 0.57
CA ASN A 292 -17.35 -3.45 0.85
C ASN A 292 -18.71 -3.19 0.21
N PHE A 293 -18.92 -3.58 -1.05
CA PHE A 293 -20.21 -3.46 -1.73
C PHE A 293 -21.31 -4.22 -0.98
N ALA A 294 -21.04 -5.46 -0.57
CA ALA A 294 -21.98 -6.27 0.19
C ALA A 294 -22.32 -5.64 1.56
N MET A 295 -21.33 -5.12 2.27
CA MET A 295 -21.52 -4.51 3.59
C MET A 295 -22.22 -3.14 3.50
N MET A 296 -21.97 -2.37 2.45
CA MET A 296 -22.62 -1.08 2.19
C MET A 296 -24.04 -1.22 1.61
N GLY A 297 -24.43 -2.43 1.18
CA GLY A 297 -25.74 -2.68 0.57
C GLY A 297 -25.82 -2.32 -0.91
N ILE A 298 -24.69 -2.20 -1.62
CA ILE A 298 -24.66 -1.89 -3.05
C ILE A 298 -25.31 -3.02 -3.84
N GLY A 299 -26.24 -2.68 -4.73
CA GLY A 299 -26.95 -3.66 -5.56
C GLY A 299 -27.96 -4.52 -4.79
N CYS A 300 -28.33 -4.14 -3.56
CA CYS A 300 -29.32 -4.86 -2.75
C CYS A 300 -30.76 -4.34 -2.91
N GLY A 301 -30.93 -3.21 -3.58
CA GLY A 301 -32.22 -2.59 -3.86
C GLY A 301 -32.93 -3.25 -5.04
N ARG A 302 -34.19 -2.87 -5.26
CA ARG A 302 -35.07 -3.45 -6.29
C ARG A 302 -34.46 -3.39 -7.69
N ASP A 303 -33.84 -2.27 -8.02
CA ASP A 303 -33.23 -2.04 -9.34
C ASP A 303 -31.70 -2.16 -9.31
N GLY A 304 -31.12 -2.53 -8.16
CA GLY A 304 -29.69 -2.63 -7.96
C GLY A 304 -29.10 -3.93 -8.51
N THR A 305 -27.86 -3.87 -9.00
CA THR A 305 -27.16 -5.06 -9.47
C THR A 305 -25.65 -4.87 -9.54
N VAL A 306 -24.89 -5.93 -9.28
CA VAL A 306 -23.44 -5.96 -9.44
C VAL A 306 -23.04 -7.09 -10.37
N PHE A 307 -22.37 -6.74 -11.46
CA PHE A 307 -21.75 -7.71 -12.35
C PHE A 307 -20.28 -7.86 -11.94
N VAL A 308 -19.77 -9.09 -11.86
CA VAL A 308 -18.35 -9.36 -11.61
C VAL A 308 -17.80 -10.24 -12.73
N SER A 309 -16.70 -9.82 -13.35
CA SER A 309 -16.01 -10.64 -14.35
C SER A 309 -14.58 -10.97 -13.94
N ASN A 310 -14.18 -12.22 -14.13
CA ASN A 310 -12.79 -12.66 -13.97
C ASN A 310 -12.59 -13.96 -14.76
N MET A 311 -11.52 -14.03 -15.55
CA MET A 311 -11.20 -15.24 -16.33
C MET A 311 -10.29 -16.22 -15.58
N ASP A 312 -9.70 -15.80 -14.48
CA ASP A 312 -8.76 -16.64 -13.74
C ASP A 312 -9.48 -17.68 -12.88
N SER A 313 -8.87 -18.86 -12.78
CA SER A 313 -9.17 -19.84 -11.76
C SER A 313 -8.39 -19.56 -10.47
N ILE A 314 -8.92 -20.02 -9.35
CA ILE A 314 -8.32 -19.86 -8.02
C ILE A 314 -7.09 -20.76 -7.90
N LYS A 315 -5.95 -20.17 -7.52
CA LYS A 315 -4.69 -20.85 -7.25
C LYS A 315 -4.37 -20.83 -5.75
N ILE A 316 -3.49 -21.72 -5.29
CA ILE A 316 -3.02 -21.74 -3.89
C ILE A 316 -2.41 -20.38 -3.51
N SER A 317 -1.61 -19.81 -4.41
CA SER A 317 -0.97 -18.51 -4.21
C SER A 317 -1.95 -17.33 -4.14
N ASP A 318 -3.24 -17.52 -4.42
CA ASP A 318 -4.25 -16.47 -4.26
C ASP A 318 -4.74 -16.36 -2.80
N LEU A 319 -4.75 -17.46 -2.05
CA LEU A 319 -5.45 -17.57 -0.77
C LEU A 319 -4.87 -16.67 0.33
N HIS A 320 -3.61 -16.24 0.22
CA HIS A 320 -3.01 -15.33 1.21
C HIS A 320 -3.55 -13.90 1.16
N ARG A 321 -4.24 -13.50 0.08
CA ARG A 321 -4.75 -12.14 -0.13
C ARG A 321 -6.15 -12.05 -0.74
N GLN A 322 -6.76 -13.19 -1.08
CA GLN A 322 -8.08 -13.28 -1.69
C GLN A 322 -9.02 -14.06 -0.76
N PHE A 323 -9.42 -13.42 0.35
CA PHE A 323 -10.13 -14.05 1.47
C PHE A 323 -11.54 -14.56 1.14
N LEU A 324 -12.13 -14.21 -0.01
CA LEU A 324 -13.40 -14.78 -0.48
C LEU A 324 -13.26 -16.24 -0.94
N PHE A 325 -12.03 -16.75 -1.03
CA PHE A 325 -11.73 -18.10 -1.49
C PHE A 325 -11.12 -18.92 -0.36
N CYS A 326 -11.30 -20.25 -0.43
CA CYS A 326 -10.64 -21.16 0.49
C CYS A 326 -10.06 -22.37 -0.25
N SER A 327 -9.36 -23.25 0.49
CA SER A 327 -8.61 -24.36 -0.13
C SER A 327 -9.47 -25.31 -0.96
N ARG A 328 -10.75 -25.50 -0.61
CA ARG A 328 -11.71 -26.32 -1.40
C ARG A 328 -12.17 -25.66 -2.70
N ASP A 329 -11.81 -24.40 -2.94
CA ASP A 329 -12.19 -23.64 -4.13
C ASP A 329 -11.09 -23.59 -5.19
N ILE A 330 -9.91 -24.15 -4.91
CA ILE A 330 -8.80 -24.23 -5.86
C ILE A 330 -9.27 -24.88 -7.17
N GLY A 331 -8.90 -24.25 -8.30
CA GLY A 331 -9.29 -24.66 -9.66
C GLY A 331 -10.65 -24.14 -10.13
N LYS A 332 -11.50 -23.63 -9.23
CA LYS A 332 -12.78 -23.00 -9.62
C LYS A 332 -12.57 -21.57 -10.12
N MET A 333 -13.54 -21.07 -10.89
CA MET A 333 -13.50 -19.70 -11.43
C MET A 333 -13.67 -18.65 -10.31
N LYS A 334 -12.77 -17.66 -10.29
CA LYS A 334 -12.74 -16.62 -9.24
C LYS A 334 -14.04 -15.80 -9.20
N SER A 335 -14.61 -15.43 -10.33
CA SER A 335 -15.83 -14.62 -10.40
C SER A 335 -17.04 -15.36 -9.81
N ILE A 336 -17.19 -16.65 -10.15
CA ILE A 336 -18.29 -17.49 -9.69
C ILE A 336 -18.21 -17.69 -8.17
N VAL A 337 -17.04 -18.10 -7.66
CA VAL A 337 -16.87 -18.34 -6.22
C VAL A 337 -17.00 -17.02 -5.45
N ALA A 338 -16.46 -15.91 -5.96
CA ALA A 338 -16.60 -14.62 -5.31
C ALA A 338 -18.08 -14.21 -5.18
N ALA A 339 -18.87 -14.34 -6.25
CA ALA A 339 -20.30 -14.05 -6.21
C ALA A 339 -21.05 -14.93 -5.19
N GLN A 340 -20.69 -16.22 -5.10
CA GLN A 340 -21.27 -17.14 -4.11
C GLN A 340 -20.90 -16.75 -2.68
N SER A 341 -19.63 -16.46 -2.39
CA SER A 341 -19.15 -16.02 -1.08
C SER A 341 -19.81 -14.71 -0.65
N ILE A 342 -20.04 -13.79 -1.58
CA ILE A 342 -20.72 -12.52 -1.31
C ILE A 342 -22.18 -12.72 -0.95
N LYS A 343 -22.87 -13.67 -1.58
CA LYS A 343 -24.25 -14.04 -1.19
C LYS A 343 -24.34 -14.59 0.23
N VAL A 344 -23.26 -15.15 0.78
CA VAL A 344 -23.19 -15.55 2.20
C VAL A 344 -23.08 -14.31 3.11
N ILE A 345 -22.27 -13.31 2.72
CA ILE A 345 -22.09 -12.06 3.47
C ILE A 345 -23.36 -11.20 3.44
N ASN A 346 -23.99 -11.09 2.27
CA ASN A 346 -25.25 -10.38 2.09
C ASN A 346 -26.17 -11.10 1.09
N PRO A 347 -27.15 -11.89 1.58
CA PRO A 347 -28.09 -12.60 0.72
C PRO A 347 -28.89 -11.69 -0.23
N ASN A 348 -29.12 -10.44 0.17
CA ASN A 348 -29.90 -9.46 -0.59
C ASN A 348 -29.15 -8.86 -1.78
N MET A 349 -27.82 -8.97 -1.84
CA MET A 349 -27.03 -8.36 -2.90
C MET A 349 -27.24 -9.07 -4.24
N HIS A 350 -27.76 -8.40 -5.26
CA HIS A 350 -27.91 -8.97 -6.60
C HIS A 350 -26.54 -8.98 -7.30
N VAL A 351 -25.87 -10.14 -7.30
CA VAL A 351 -24.54 -10.30 -7.90
C VAL A 351 -24.55 -11.37 -8.99
N HIS A 352 -23.96 -11.06 -10.14
CA HIS A 352 -23.91 -11.91 -11.33
C HIS A 352 -22.46 -12.08 -11.81
N ALA A 353 -22.03 -13.32 -12.00
CA ALA A 353 -20.66 -13.64 -12.39
C ALA A 353 -20.52 -13.92 -13.90
N TYR A 354 -19.44 -13.42 -14.49
CA TYR A 354 -19.01 -13.70 -15.86
C TYR A 354 -17.55 -14.18 -15.89
N ASN A 355 -17.20 -14.92 -16.95
CA ASN A 355 -15.87 -15.49 -17.16
C ASN A 355 -15.23 -14.96 -18.45
N SER A 356 -15.48 -13.69 -18.81
CA SER A 356 -15.05 -13.10 -20.07
C SER A 356 -14.21 -11.85 -19.87
N LEU A 357 -13.25 -11.62 -20.77
CA LEU A 357 -12.58 -10.33 -20.91
C LEU A 357 -13.60 -9.29 -21.35
N PHE A 358 -13.58 -8.14 -20.69
CA PHE A 358 -14.29 -6.96 -21.14
C PHE A 358 -13.27 -5.88 -21.41
N LEU A 359 -13.25 -5.37 -22.63
CA LEU A 359 -12.43 -4.24 -23.03
C LEU A 359 -13.18 -2.97 -22.62
N THR A 360 -12.57 -2.11 -21.83
CA THR A 360 -13.13 -0.78 -21.46
C THR A 360 -12.28 0.34 -22.05
N GLU A 361 -12.85 1.53 -22.12
CA GLU A 361 -12.14 2.76 -22.51
C GLU A 361 -11.07 3.18 -21.49
N SER A 362 -10.18 4.10 -21.88
CA SER A 362 -8.79 4.06 -21.44
C SER A 362 -8.41 5.08 -20.35
N TYR A 363 -7.60 4.62 -19.39
CA TYR A 363 -6.81 5.40 -18.42
C TYR A 363 -5.67 6.23 -19.07
N SER A 364 -5.51 6.17 -20.40
CA SER A 364 -4.37 6.66 -21.19
C SER A 364 -4.14 8.17 -21.26
N SER A 365 -4.71 8.96 -20.35
CA SER A 365 -4.32 10.39 -20.22
C SER A 365 -3.00 10.56 -19.48
N THR A 366 -2.51 9.50 -18.83
CA THR A 366 -1.25 9.43 -18.10
C THR A 366 -0.39 8.29 -18.61
N ASN A 367 0.89 8.57 -18.85
CA ASN A 367 1.87 7.54 -19.15
C ASN A 367 2.46 7.04 -17.84
N ASP A 368 2.26 5.77 -17.54
CA ASP A 368 3.03 5.10 -16.50
C ASP A 368 4.46 4.87 -16.98
N PRO A 369 5.46 4.89 -16.07
CA PRO A 369 6.81 4.48 -16.43
C PRO A 369 6.76 3.05 -16.99
N ALA A 370 7.44 2.83 -18.12
CA ALA A 370 7.56 1.51 -18.69
C ALA A 370 8.29 0.58 -17.71
N ASP A 371 7.92 -0.70 -17.72
CA ASP A 371 8.65 -1.72 -16.97
C ASP A 371 10.14 -1.66 -17.35
N PRO A 372 11.06 -1.74 -16.38
CA PRO A 372 12.49 -1.72 -16.65
C PRO A 372 12.85 -2.93 -17.52
N THR A 373 13.27 -2.66 -18.75
CA THR A 373 13.72 -3.68 -19.69
C THR A 373 15.24 -3.74 -19.68
N VAL A 374 15.78 -4.96 -19.54
CA VAL A 374 17.22 -5.20 -19.68
C VAL A 374 17.53 -5.32 -21.16
N ASP A 375 18.55 -4.61 -21.64
CA ASP A 375 19.04 -4.79 -23.00
C ASP A 375 19.55 -6.23 -23.19
N LEU A 376 18.99 -6.91 -24.20
CA LEU A 376 19.25 -8.33 -24.44
C LEU A 376 20.73 -8.59 -24.78
N SER A 377 21.42 -7.64 -25.44
CA SER A 377 22.85 -7.77 -25.72
C SER A 377 23.67 -7.80 -24.41
N THR A 378 23.32 -6.94 -23.46
CA THR A 378 23.91 -6.93 -22.12
C THR A 378 23.59 -8.23 -21.38
N ALA A 379 22.34 -8.71 -21.43
CA ALA A 379 21.95 -9.95 -20.77
C ALA A 379 22.68 -11.19 -21.31
N ILE A 380 22.89 -11.26 -22.63
CA ILE A 380 23.52 -12.40 -23.30
C ILE A 380 25.05 -12.35 -23.19
N ASN A 381 25.67 -11.21 -23.48
CA ASN A 381 27.12 -11.15 -23.71
C ASN A 381 27.89 -10.64 -22.49
N PHE A 382 27.28 -9.77 -21.68
CA PHE A 382 27.96 -9.07 -20.58
C PHE A 382 27.07 -9.00 -19.32
N PRO A 383 26.66 -10.15 -18.75
CA PRO A 383 25.83 -10.14 -17.55
C PRO A 383 26.64 -9.60 -16.35
N ILE A 384 26.20 -8.47 -15.81
CA ILE A 384 26.80 -7.82 -14.62
C ILE A 384 25.96 -8.01 -13.36
N SER A 385 24.73 -8.52 -13.48
CA SER A 385 23.81 -8.75 -12.36
C SER A 385 23.10 -10.09 -12.49
N ILE A 386 22.61 -10.62 -11.38
CA ILE A 386 21.81 -11.86 -11.39
C ILE A 386 20.53 -11.72 -12.23
N ASN A 387 19.95 -10.52 -12.29
CA ASN A 387 18.76 -10.24 -13.10
C ASN A 387 19.04 -10.43 -14.60
N HIS A 388 20.24 -10.07 -15.07
CA HIS A 388 20.64 -10.32 -16.46
C HIS A 388 20.67 -11.82 -16.78
N ILE A 389 21.21 -12.61 -15.85
CA ILE A 389 21.27 -14.07 -15.99
C ILE A 389 19.86 -14.67 -15.97
N ILE A 390 18.99 -14.23 -15.06
CA ILE A 390 17.60 -14.69 -14.99
C ILE A 390 16.86 -14.39 -16.31
N GLN A 391 17.01 -13.18 -16.85
CA GLN A 391 16.40 -12.80 -18.13
C GLN A 391 16.92 -13.67 -19.28
N TRP A 392 18.24 -13.91 -19.33
CA TRP A 392 18.83 -14.82 -20.30
C TRP A 392 18.28 -16.25 -20.19
N VAL A 393 18.12 -16.78 -18.97
CA VAL A 393 17.53 -18.10 -18.74
C VAL A 393 16.07 -18.15 -19.19
N LEU A 394 15.26 -17.14 -18.88
CA LEU A 394 13.86 -17.06 -19.32
C LEU A 394 13.74 -17.03 -20.84
N TYR A 395 14.59 -16.23 -21.51
CA TYR A 395 14.65 -16.17 -22.96
C TYR A 395 15.04 -17.53 -23.55
N THR A 396 16.11 -18.14 -23.05
CA THR A 396 16.60 -19.44 -23.53
C THR A 396 15.56 -20.55 -23.32
N PHE A 397 14.87 -20.54 -22.18
CA PHE A 397 13.78 -21.48 -21.92
C PHE A 397 12.62 -21.30 -22.92
N SER A 398 12.22 -20.05 -23.17
CA SER A 398 11.15 -19.75 -24.12
C SER A 398 11.52 -20.18 -25.54
N ASP A 399 12.74 -19.89 -25.99
CA ASP A 399 13.23 -20.25 -27.31
C ASP A 399 13.25 -21.77 -27.53
N LEU A 400 13.85 -22.50 -26.59
CA LEU A 400 14.01 -23.95 -26.68
C LEU A 400 12.70 -24.74 -26.53
N PHE A 401 11.82 -24.31 -25.63
CA PHE A 401 10.66 -25.14 -25.23
C PHE A 401 9.30 -24.59 -25.65
N THR A 402 9.18 -23.29 -25.91
CA THR A 402 7.90 -22.66 -26.27
C THR A 402 7.88 -22.28 -27.74
N ILE A 403 8.80 -21.43 -28.19
CA ILE A 403 8.84 -20.89 -29.55
C ILE A 403 9.09 -22.02 -30.54
N SER A 404 10.08 -22.88 -30.28
CA SER A 404 10.38 -24.03 -31.14
C SER A 404 9.17 -24.96 -31.31
N ALA A 405 8.43 -25.23 -30.23
CA ALA A 405 7.23 -26.07 -30.27
C ALA A 405 6.09 -25.40 -31.05
N GLN A 406 5.86 -24.10 -30.83
CA GLN A 406 4.86 -23.31 -31.55
C GLN A 406 5.15 -23.23 -33.05
N GLN A 407 6.41 -23.08 -33.44
CA GLN A 407 6.82 -23.07 -34.85
C GLN A 407 6.55 -24.42 -35.53
N VAL A 408 6.81 -25.54 -34.84
CA VAL A 408 6.47 -26.87 -35.35
C VAL A 408 4.95 -27.03 -35.49
N GLU A 409 4.17 -26.59 -34.50
CA GLU A 409 2.70 -26.63 -34.55
C GLU A 409 2.16 -25.77 -35.71
N GLU A 410 2.69 -24.57 -35.90
CA GLU A 410 2.30 -23.67 -36.98
C GLU A 410 2.67 -24.24 -38.36
N PHE A 411 3.87 -24.81 -38.49
CA PHE A 411 4.29 -25.50 -39.71
C PHE A 411 3.38 -26.69 -40.03
N VAL A 412 3.01 -27.49 -39.03
CA VAL A 412 2.09 -28.62 -39.21
C VAL A 412 0.69 -28.13 -39.62
N ARG A 413 0.22 -27.00 -39.07
CA ARG A 413 -1.10 -26.42 -39.35
C ARG A 413 -1.18 -25.77 -40.73
N ASP A 414 -0.16 -25.00 -41.13
CA ASP A 414 -0.09 -24.32 -42.42
C ASP A 414 1.35 -24.26 -42.96
N PRO A 415 1.80 -25.31 -43.66
CA PRO A 415 3.16 -25.37 -44.19
C PRO A 415 3.50 -24.27 -45.21
N LYS A 416 2.51 -23.83 -46.00
CA LYS A 416 2.71 -22.84 -47.07
C LYS A 416 2.80 -21.43 -46.49
N GLY A 417 1.87 -21.07 -45.61
CA GLY A 417 1.90 -19.78 -44.91
C GLY A 417 3.15 -19.64 -44.03
N PHE A 418 3.59 -20.71 -43.36
CA PHE A 418 4.83 -20.72 -42.60
C PHE A 418 6.05 -20.42 -43.48
N ALA A 419 6.21 -21.14 -44.60
CA ALA A 419 7.35 -20.96 -45.51
C ALA A 419 7.43 -19.55 -46.11
N GLU A 420 6.28 -18.96 -46.46
CA GLU A 420 6.22 -17.57 -46.94
C GLU A 420 6.61 -16.55 -45.87
N GLN A 421 6.25 -16.80 -44.61
CA GLN A 421 6.61 -15.94 -43.48
C GLN A 421 8.10 -16.05 -43.12
N THR A 422 8.66 -17.27 -43.10
CA THR A 422 10.09 -17.47 -42.83
C THR A 422 10.96 -16.90 -43.94
N ALA A 423 10.53 -16.99 -45.20
CA ALA A 423 11.23 -16.40 -46.34
C ALA A 423 11.23 -14.85 -46.31
N LYS A 424 10.29 -14.22 -45.59
CA LYS A 424 10.19 -12.75 -45.44
C LYS A 424 10.96 -12.19 -44.25
N LYS A 425 11.34 -13.01 -43.26
CA LYS A 425 12.18 -12.58 -42.15
C LYS A 425 13.66 -12.78 -42.55
N PRO A 426 14.44 -11.73 -42.84
CA PRO A 426 15.88 -11.89 -42.97
C PRO A 426 16.41 -12.46 -41.66
N SER A 427 17.37 -13.38 -41.73
CA SER A 427 17.94 -13.98 -40.53
C SER A 427 18.57 -12.86 -39.69
N GLU A 428 18.34 -12.84 -38.38
CA GLU A 428 19.01 -11.86 -37.48
C GLU A 428 20.55 -12.01 -37.51
N TYR A 429 21.05 -13.11 -38.05
CA TYR A 429 22.47 -13.36 -38.29
C TYR A 429 23.05 -12.63 -39.51
N GLU A 430 22.23 -12.12 -40.43
CA GLU A 430 22.69 -11.36 -41.62
C GLU A 430 22.87 -9.86 -41.35
N LYS A 431 22.63 -9.38 -40.12
CA LYS A 431 22.88 -7.99 -39.69
C LYS A 431 24.14 -7.84 -38.81
N LYS A 432 25.21 -8.59 -39.09
CA LYS A 432 26.54 -8.33 -38.54
C LYS A 432 27.51 -7.85 -39.61
#